data_AF-A0A7Y2ZI23-F1
#
_entry.id   AF-A0A7Y2ZI23-F1
#
_cell.length_a   1.000
_cell.length_b   1.000
_cell.length_c   1.000
_cell.angle_alpha   90.00
_cell.angle_beta   90.00
_cell.angle_gamma   90.00
#
_symmetry.space_group_name_H-M   'P 1'
#
loop_
_entity.id
_entity.type
_entity.pdbx_description
1 polymer ?
#
loop_
_entity_poly.entity_id
_entity_poly.type
_entity_poly.pdbx_seq_one_letter_code
_entity_poly.pdbx_strand_id
1 'polypeptide(L)'
;MRPSERSRGPSVCPHCWMVNPGAFRLCGRCGAQMDTLLQESGGLRRTAPIQSPVPVAGTRIGPVARVVLGVFVVVLALGYLVQVLPRPADLRVAHRAAAPAP
;
A
#
# COMPACT_ATOMS: atom_id res chain seq x y z
N MET A 1 -26.81 -10.44 -24.33
CA MET A 1 -26.28 -11.77 -23.92
C MET A 1 -26.40 -11.91 -22.41
N ARG A 2 -27.06 -12.97 -21.90
CA ARG A 2 -27.29 -13.17 -20.46
C ARG A 2 -26.02 -13.78 -19.79
N PRO A 3 -25.52 -13.25 -18.65
CA PRO A 3 -24.32 -13.77 -17.98
C PRO A 3 -24.40 -15.24 -17.52
N SER A 4 -25.60 -15.82 -17.45
CA SER A 4 -25.91 -17.10 -16.81
C SER A 4 -25.52 -18.36 -17.61
N GLU A 5 -25.12 -18.26 -18.88
CA GLU A 5 -24.85 -19.43 -19.72
C GLU A 5 -23.36 -19.82 -19.79
N ARG A 6 -22.46 -18.96 -19.31
CA ARG A 6 -21.00 -19.20 -19.37
C ARG A 6 -20.46 -20.14 -18.28
N SER A 7 -21.31 -20.62 -17.38
CA SER A 7 -20.93 -21.26 -16.11
C SER A 7 -21.15 -22.78 -16.05
N ARG A 8 -21.27 -23.48 -17.18
CA ARG A 8 -21.37 -24.96 -17.17
C ARG A 8 -20.03 -25.69 -17.09
N GLY A 9 -18.92 -24.96 -17.10
CA GLY A 9 -17.57 -25.52 -16.97
C GLY A 9 -17.18 -25.80 -15.51
N PRO A 10 -16.14 -26.61 -15.28
CA PRO A 10 -15.58 -26.81 -13.95
C PRO A 10 -15.11 -25.47 -13.35
N SER A 11 -15.29 -25.31 -12.04
CA SER A 11 -14.94 -24.10 -11.30
C SER A 11 -13.98 -24.41 -10.15
N VAL A 12 -12.98 -23.57 -9.91
CA VAL A 12 -12.00 -23.77 -8.84
C VAL A 12 -12.44 -23.00 -7.60
N CYS A 13 -12.53 -23.67 -6.46
CA CYS A 13 -12.86 -23.01 -5.19
C CYS A 13 -11.73 -22.07 -4.76
N PRO A 14 -12.01 -20.80 -4.44
CA PRO A 14 -10.97 -19.86 -4.05
C PRO A 14 -10.44 -20.05 -2.64
N HIS A 15 -11.18 -20.75 -1.78
CA HIS A 15 -10.78 -20.99 -0.39
C HIS A 15 -9.84 -22.19 -0.27
N CYS A 16 -10.19 -23.31 -0.92
CA CYS A 16 -9.46 -24.56 -0.76
C CYS A 16 -8.83 -25.09 -2.05
N TRP A 17 -9.05 -24.47 -3.21
CA TRP A 17 -8.49 -24.91 -4.50
C TRP A 17 -9.05 -26.23 -5.05
N MET A 18 -10.18 -26.72 -4.53
CA MET A 18 -10.88 -27.87 -5.12
C MET A 18 -11.48 -27.50 -6.48
N VAL A 19 -11.30 -28.36 -7.48
CA VAL A 19 -12.03 -28.28 -8.75
C VAL A 19 -13.42 -28.87 -8.55
N ASN A 20 -14.44 -28.03 -8.67
CA ASN A 20 -15.83 -28.45 -8.68
C ASN A 20 -16.25 -28.72 -10.13
N PRO A 21 -17.00 -29.81 -10.41
CA PRO A 21 -17.37 -30.19 -11.78
C PRO A 21 -18.36 -29.24 -12.47
N GLY A 22 -18.92 -28.27 -11.75
CA GLY A 22 -19.77 -27.22 -12.33
C GLY A 22 -19.68 -25.91 -11.51
N ALA A 23 -20.44 -24.90 -11.90
CA ALA A 23 -20.55 -23.65 -11.14
C ALA A 23 -21.57 -23.76 -9.99
N PHE A 24 -21.26 -24.60 -9.01
CA PHE A 24 -22.05 -24.66 -7.77
C PHE A 24 -21.89 -23.37 -6.97
N ARG A 25 -22.91 -23.01 -6.18
CA ARG A 25 -22.84 -21.86 -5.26
C ARG A 25 -21.94 -22.12 -4.05
N LEU A 26 -21.69 -23.39 -3.72
CA LEU A 26 -20.87 -23.82 -2.59
C LEU A 26 -19.83 -24.83 -3.05
N CYS A 27 -18.64 -24.79 -2.45
CA CYS A 27 -17.62 -25.80 -2.69
C CYS A 27 -18.01 -27.14 -2.06
N GLY A 28 -17.96 -28.23 -2.84
CA GLY A 28 -18.27 -29.57 -2.34
C GLY A 28 -17.28 -30.12 -1.30
N ARG A 29 -16.12 -29.48 -1.12
CA ARG A 29 -15.10 -29.90 -0.13
C ARG A 29 -15.14 -29.09 1.16
N CYS A 30 -15.12 -27.76 1.07
CA CYS A 30 -15.00 -26.89 2.25
C CYS A 30 -16.25 -26.06 2.56
N GLY A 31 -17.31 -26.16 1.75
CA GLY A 31 -18.56 -25.43 1.97
C GLY A 31 -18.49 -23.92 1.69
N ALA A 32 -17.36 -23.41 1.17
CA ALA A 32 -17.20 -21.98 0.89
C ALA A 32 -18.10 -21.52 -0.27
N GLN A 33 -18.59 -20.27 -0.17
CA GLN A 33 -19.36 -19.62 -1.23
C GLN A 33 -18.52 -19.36 -2.48
N MET A 34 -19.01 -19.82 -3.64
CA MET A 34 -18.33 -19.79 -4.93
C MET A 34 -18.78 -18.60 -5.82
N ASP A 35 -19.82 -17.88 -5.41
CA ASP A 35 -20.32 -16.65 -6.01
C ASP A 35 -19.60 -15.40 -5.50
N THR A 36 -18.79 -15.54 -4.45
CA THR A 36 -17.81 -14.52 -4.08
C THR A 36 -16.82 -14.37 -5.23
N LEU A 37 -17.09 -13.37 -6.07
CA LEU A 37 -16.14 -12.92 -7.07
C LEU A 37 -14.88 -12.50 -6.31
N LEU A 38 -13.85 -13.34 -6.34
CA LEU A 38 -12.51 -12.84 -6.12
C LEU A 38 -12.34 -11.71 -7.11
N GLN A 39 -12.00 -10.53 -6.59
CA GLN A 39 -11.67 -9.35 -7.37
C GLN A 39 -10.99 -9.78 -8.67
N GLU A 40 -11.42 -9.21 -9.79
CA GLU A 40 -10.74 -9.28 -11.08
C GLU A 40 -9.31 -8.69 -10.96
N SER A 41 -8.41 -9.40 -10.29
CA SER A 41 -7.00 -9.14 -10.24
C SER A 41 -6.31 -10.20 -11.11
N GLY A 42 -6.33 -9.95 -12.42
CA GLY A 42 -5.28 -10.46 -13.30
C GLY A 42 -5.55 -11.75 -14.06
N GLY A 43 -6.78 -11.98 -14.55
CA GLY A 43 -7.17 -13.14 -15.39
C GLY A 43 -6.46 -13.30 -16.76
N LEU A 44 -5.28 -12.72 -16.96
CA LEU A 44 -4.44 -12.94 -18.14
C LEU A 44 -2.98 -13.28 -17.83
N ARG A 45 -2.57 -13.36 -16.56
CA ARG A 45 -1.17 -13.67 -16.20
C ARG A 45 -1.03 -15.05 -15.57
N ARG A 46 -0.18 -15.89 -16.17
CA ARG A 46 0.33 -17.16 -15.62
C ARG A 46 1.39 -16.93 -14.52
N THR A 47 1.16 -15.96 -13.63
CA THR A 47 2.05 -15.73 -12.48
C THR A 47 1.23 -15.85 -11.21
N ALA A 48 1.78 -16.52 -10.20
CA ALA A 48 1.15 -16.69 -8.89
C ALA A 48 0.58 -15.35 -8.41
N PRO A 49 -0.62 -15.33 -7.79
CA PRO A 49 -1.27 -14.10 -7.38
C PRO A 49 -0.32 -13.33 -6.45
N ILE A 50 0.30 -12.29 -7.00
CA ILE A 50 0.83 -11.18 -6.23
C ILE A 50 -0.35 -10.70 -5.40
N GLN A 51 -0.16 -10.68 -4.07
CA GLN A 51 -1.18 -10.28 -3.12
C GLN A 51 -1.82 -8.98 -3.60
N SER A 52 -3.03 -9.07 -4.15
CA SER A 52 -3.84 -7.90 -4.42
C SER A 52 -4.08 -7.25 -3.06
N PRO A 53 -3.89 -5.93 -2.92
CA PRO A 53 -4.05 -5.27 -1.65
C PRO A 53 -5.45 -5.58 -1.15
N VAL A 54 -5.54 -6.39 -0.08
CA VAL A 54 -6.79 -6.59 0.62
C VAL A 54 -7.25 -5.20 1.02
N PRO A 55 -8.46 -4.74 0.62
CA PRO A 55 -8.99 -3.49 1.12
C PRO A 55 -9.26 -3.67 2.61
N VAL A 56 -8.25 -3.47 3.44
CA VAL A 56 -8.41 -3.22 4.87
C VAL A 56 -9.14 -1.90 4.97
N ALA A 57 -10.32 -1.92 5.61
CA ALA A 57 -11.08 -0.71 5.89
C ALA A 57 -10.11 0.31 6.51
N GLY A 58 -9.89 1.42 5.80
CA GLY A 58 -8.84 2.37 6.14
C GLY A 58 -9.00 2.81 7.59
N THR A 59 -8.09 2.37 8.45
CA THR A 59 -8.03 2.84 9.83
C THR A 59 -7.62 4.30 9.78
N ARG A 60 -8.57 5.20 10.04
CA ARG A 60 -8.24 6.62 10.21
C ARG A 60 -7.28 6.71 11.40
N ILE A 61 -6.11 7.31 11.16
CA ILE A 61 -5.10 7.55 12.20
C ILE A 61 -5.78 8.30 13.35
N GLY A 62 -5.74 7.76 14.57
CA GLY A 62 -6.32 8.38 15.75
C GLY A 62 -5.67 9.73 16.09
N PRO A 63 -6.32 10.59 16.89
CA PRO A 63 -5.81 11.92 17.19
C PRO A 63 -4.42 11.88 17.85
N VAL A 64 -4.20 10.95 18.78
CA VAL A 64 -2.89 10.76 19.45
C VAL A 64 -1.81 10.39 18.45
N ALA A 65 -2.08 9.42 17.56
CA ALA A 65 -1.12 8.98 16.55
C ALA A 65 -0.79 10.11 15.55
N ARG A 66 -1.72 11.01 15.23
CA ARG A 66 -1.43 12.21 14.42
C ARG A 66 -0.50 13.18 15.12
N VAL A 67 -0.70 13.42 16.43
CA VAL A 67 0.18 14.32 17.20
C VAL A 67 1.59 13.74 17.26
N VAL A 68 1.73 12.45 17.58
CA VAL A 68 3.04 11.79 17.63
C VAL A 68 3.75 11.87 16.27
N LEU A 69 3.04 11.56 15.18
CA LEU A 69 3.59 11.66 13.83
C LEU A 69 3.98 13.11 13.49
N GLY A 70 3.16 14.09 13.85
CA GLY A 70 3.44 15.50 13.63
C GLY A 70 4.70 15.96 14.37
N VAL A 71 4.84 15.62 15.66
CA VAL A 71 6.03 15.93 16.45
C VAL A 71 7.27 15.30 15.82
N PHE A 72 7.19 14.04 15.42
CA PHE A 72 8.30 13.34 14.77
C PHE A 72 8.76 14.03 13.48
N VAL A 73 7.82 14.43 12.61
CA VAL A 73 8.12 15.15 11.37
C VAL A 73 8.75 16.52 11.66
N VAL A 74 8.26 17.26 12.66
CA VAL A 74 8.82 18.55 13.04
C VAL A 74 10.26 18.42 13.54
N VAL A 75 10.55 17.43 14.39
CA VAL A 75 11.92 17.18 14.90
C VAL A 75 12.87 16.86 13.74
N LEU A 76 12.47 16.00 12.81
CA LEU A 76 13.27 15.68 11.64
C LEU A 76 13.52 16.90 10.75
N ALA A 77 12.49 17.72 10.52
CA ALA A 77 12.61 18.93 9.71
C ALA A 77 13.58 19.94 10.35
N LEU A 78 13.49 20.14 11.68
CA LEU A 78 14.42 21.00 12.42
C LEU A 78 15.85 20.45 12.38
N GLY A 79 16.02 19.15 12.59
CA GLY A 79 17.33 18.49 12.49
C GLY A 79 17.95 18.66 11.10
N TYR A 80 17.16 18.50 10.04
CA TYR A 80 17.60 18.74 8.67
C TYR A 80 17.98 20.21 8.44
N LEU A 81 17.17 21.15 8.93
CA LEU A 81 17.44 22.58 8.79
C LEU A 81 18.76 22.98 9.46
N VAL A 82 19.07 22.43 10.64
CA VAL A 82 20.34 22.63 11.35
C VAL A 82 21.54 22.11 10.54
N GLN A 83 21.36 21.06 9.74
CA GLN A 83 22.44 20.54 8.89
C GLN A 83 22.66 21.37 7.63
N VAL A 84 21.61 21.97 7.08
CA VAL A 84 21.67 22.74 5.82
C VAL A 84 22.06 24.20 6.04
N LEU A 85 21.68 24.78 7.19
CA LEU A 85 22.00 26.16 7.49
C LEU A 85 23.52 26.34 7.68
N PRO A 86 24.16 27.29 6.97
CA PRO A 86 25.59 27.56 7.14
C PRO A 86 25.87 27.97 8.58
N ARG A 87 26.96 27.45 9.14
CA ARG A 87 27.30 27.78 10.53
C ARG A 87 27.65 29.27 10.61
N PRO A 88 27.27 29.96 11.69
CA PRO A 88 27.59 31.38 11.86
C PRO A 88 29.09 31.67 11.87
N ALA A 89 29.93 30.67 12.19
CA ALA A 89 31.38 30.76 12.05
C ALA A 89 31.82 30.93 10.58
N ASP A 90 31.22 30.18 9.66
CA ASP A 90 31.55 30.22 8.23
C ASP A 90 31.18 31.57 7.62
N LEU A 91 30.04 32.14 8.05
CA LEU A 91 29.59 33.48 7.64
C LEU A 91 30.54 34.59 8.10
N ARG A 92 31.12 34.49 9.31
CA ARG A 92 32.10 35.47 9.81
C ARG A 92 33.42 35.42 9.04
N VAL A 93 33.86 34.22 8.64
CA VAL A 93 35.07 34.05 7.82
C VAL A 93 34.85 34.65 6.44
N ALA A 94 33.70 34.37 5.80
CA ALA A 94 33.34 34.95 4.52
C ALA A 94 33.30 36.49 4.57
N HIS A 95 32.71 37.07 5.63
CA HIS A 95 32.70 38.53 5.81
C HIS A 95 34.10 39.13 5.98
N ARG A 96 35.00 38.47 6.72
CA ARG A 96 36.38 38.95 6.88
C ARG A 96 37.18 38.85 5.59
N ALA A 97 36.99 37.77 4.82
CA ALA A 97 37.65 37.60 3.53
C ALA A 97 37.16 38.61 2.48
N ALA A 98 35.90 39.08 2.60
CA ALA A 98 35.31 40.09 1.71
C ALA A 98 35.62 41.55 2.12
N ALA A 99 36.31 41.79 3.24
CA ALA A 99 36.70 43.14 3.63
C ALA A 99 37.81 43.64 2.69
N PRO A 100 37.68 44.84 2.09
CA PRO A 100 38.71 45.39 1.22
C PRO A 100 39.99 45.63 2.02
N ALA A 101 41.14 45.21 1.46
CA ALA A 101 42.45 45.52 2.02
C ALA A 101 42.65 47.04 2.04
N PRO A 102 43.28 47.59 3.11
CA PRO A 102 43.53 49.03 3.24
C PRO A 102 44.48 49.57 2.17
#